data_AF-A0A5C7TE45-F1
#
_entry.id   AF-A0A5C7TE45-F1
#
_cell.length_a   1.000
_cell.length_b   1.000
_cell.length_c   1.000
_cell.angle_alpha   90.00
_cell.angle_beta   90.00
_cell.angle_gamma   90.00
#
_symmetry.space_group_name_H-M   'P 1'
#
loop_
_entity.id
_entity.type
_entity.pdbx_description
1 polymer ?
#
loop_
_entity_poly.entity_id
_entity_poly.type
_entity_poly.pdbx_seq_one_letter_code
_entity_poly.pdbx_strand_id
1 'polypeptide(L)'
;MTKKLNIQKINQLKTDAYENIDSYNDPDTPKALEQFCGKIKAILQADPEMLESVPEYLPVALYGRVKFSKEAKLKWAKWVQTATMPAWDEFKVTVAFNNADLPLVKTVRDYSESLLIESCAVLYLLEQQGKAPARSRSASSEDHDDEPSYDEDDDEMRDEADDDYSDRYGSGRDDDDEDEEGYDDAFDDIRFRGEGR
;
A
#
# COMPACT_ATOMS: atom_id res chain seq x y z
N MET A 1 -0.33 -31.20 2.03
CA MET A 1 -1.48 -30.28 2.12
C MET A 1 -1.03 -28.94 1.56
N THR A 2 -1.77 -28.37 0.61
CA THR A 2 -1.48 -27.03 0.09
C THR A 2 -1.76 -26.02 1.20
N LYS A 3 -0.73 -25.34 1.71
CA LYS A 3 -0.91 -24.26 2.67
C LYS A 3 -1.73 -23.15 2.00
N LYS A 4 -2.66 -22.56 2.73
CA LYS A 4 -3.47 -21.42 2.28
C LYS A 4 -3.10 -20.20 3.10
N LEU A 5 -3.27 -19.01 2.52
CA LEU A 5 -3.15 -17.78 3.29
C LEU A 5 -4.34 -17.69 4.25
N ASN A 6 -4.06 -17.44 5.52
CA ASN A 6 -5.11 -17.14 6.48
C ASN A 6 -5.47 -15.64 6.36
N ILE A 7 -6.46 -15.35 5.51
CA ILE A 7 -6.88 -13.98 5.21
C ILE A 7 -7.41 -13.24 6.45
N GLN A 8 -8.10 -13.95 7.36
CA GLN A 8 -8.54 -13.36 8.63
C GLN A 8 -7.34 -12.91 9.47
N LYS A 9 -6.36 -13.79 9.65
CA LYS A 9 -5.11 -13.47 10.35
C LYS A 9 -4.36 -12.32 9.67
N ILE A 10 -4.22 -12.33 8.35
CA ILE A 10 -3.55 -11.26 7.59
C ILE A 10 -4.25 -9.91 7.80
N ASN A 11 -5.58 -9.87 7.78
CA ASN A 11 -6.31 -8.63 8.02
C ASN A 11 -6.15 -8.14 9.46
N GLN A 12 -6.13 -9.04 10.45
CA GLN A 12 -5.86 -8.67 11.84
C GLN A 12 -4.45 -8.08 11.98
N LEU A 13 -3.43 -8.80 11.48
CA LEU A 13 -2.04 -8.35 11.48
C LEU A 13 -1.86 -7.01 10.76
N LYS A 14 -2.64 -6.77 9.69
CA LYS A 14 -2.63 -5.50 8.97
C LYS A 14 -3.12 -4.36 9.85
N THR A 15 -4.23 -4.55 10.57
CA THR A 15 -4.75 -3.56 11.51
C THR A 15 -3.74 -3.29 12.63
N ASP A 16 -3.26 -4.35 13.28
CA ASP A 16 -2.33 -4.23 14.43
C ASP A 16 -1.00 -3.57 14.01
N ALA A 17 -0.47 -3.95 12.83
CA ALA A 17 0.73 -3.33 12.29
C ALA A 17 0.49 -1.86 11.90
N TYR A 18 -0.67 -1.56 11.31
CA TYR A 18 -1.04 -0.19 10.92
C TYR A 18 -1.15 0.72 12.15
N GLU A 19 -1.85 0.30 13.20
CA GLU A 19 -1.99 1.07 14.44
C GLU A 19 -0.63 1.36 15.08
N ASN A 20 0.25 0.34 15.11
CA ASN A 20 1.63 0.53 15.56
C ASN A 20 2.36 1.56 14.69
N ILE A 21 2.32 1.44 13.37
CA ILE A 21 3.01 2.38 12.45
C ILE A 21 2.46 3.81 12.60
N ASP A 22 1.14 3.97 12.62
CA ASP A 22 0.46 5.26 12.70
C ASP A 22 0.78 5.99 14.01
N SER A 23 0.91 5.24 15.12
CA SER A 23 1.28 5.80 16.43
C SER A 23 2.66 6.48 16.46
N TYR A 24 3.56 6.14 15.54
CA TYR A 24 4.89 6.75 15.40
C TYR A 24 5.01 7.65 14.16
N ASN A 25 3.91 7.88 13.43
CA ASN A 25 3.85 8.74 12.26
C ASN A 25 3.51 10.19 12.65
N ASP A 26 4.30 10.74 13.56
CA ASP A 26 4.16 12.09 14.07
C ASP A 26 5.06 13.08 13.28
N PRO A 27 4.50 14.14 12.67
CA PRO A 27 5.26 15.17 11.96
C PRO A 27 6.36 15.84 12.80
N ASP A 28 6.16 15.92 14.12
CA ASP A 28 7.11 16.54 15.03
C ASP A 28 8.29 15.60 15.37
N THR A 29 8.12 14.29 15.14
CA THR A 29 9.15 13.28 15.35
C THR A 29 9.35 12.37 14.12
N PRO A 30 9.79 12.91 12.97
CA PRO A 30 9.81 12.18 11.69
C PRO A 30 10.75 10.97 11.65
N LYS A 31 11.64 10.81 12.65
CA LYS A 31 12.54 9.65 12.79
C LYS A 31 12.03 8.59 13.77
N ALA A 32 10.93 8.84 14.49
CA ALA A 32 10.43 7.94 15.52
C ALA A 32 10.07 6.56 14.95
N LEU A 33 9.33 6.54 13.83
CA LEU A 33 8.97 5.31 13.14
C LEU A 33 10.21 4.53 12.68
N GLU A 34 11.18 5.20 12.04
CA GLU A 34 12.40 4.54 11.57
C GLU A 34 13.21 3.91 12.71
N GLN A 35 13.36 4.63 13.83
CA GLN A 35 14.03 4.16 15.04
C GLN A 35 13.29 3.00 15.68
N PHE A 36 11.96 3.08 15.76
CA PHE A 36 11.12 2.00 16.28
C PHE A 36 11.27 0.73 15.43
N CYS A 37 11.09 0.84 14.11
CA CYS A 37 11.31 -0.27 13.18
C CYS A 37 12.74 -0.82 13.27
N GLY A 38 13.74 0.02 13.55
CA GLY A 38 15.13 -0.39 13.79
C GLY A 38 15.31 -1.20 15.07
N LYS A 39 14.67 -0.80 16.17
CA LYS A 39 14.67 -1.54 17.44
C LYS A 39 13.98 -2.90 17.28
N ILE A 40 12.78 -2.92 16.72
CA ILE A 40 12.03 -4.16 16.50
C ILE A 40 12.84 -5.14 15.65
N LYS A 41 13.48 -4.66 14.58
CA LYS A 41 14.39 -5.47 13.77
C LYS A 41 15.51 -6.09 14.58
N ALA A 42 16.19 -5.32 15.43
CA ALA A 42 17.29 -5.84 16.25
C ALA A 42 16.81 -6.93 17.22
N ILE A 43 15.62 -6.75 17.81
CA ILE A 43 15.03 -7.76 18.70
C ILE A 43 14.67 -9.02 17.92
N LEU A 44 13.97 -8.89 16.79
CA LEU A 44 13.59 -10.03 15.95
C LEU A 44 14.78 -10.81 15.37
N GLN A 45 15.91 -10.13 15.14
CA GLN A 45 17.14 -10.80 14.71
C GLN A 45 17.78 -11.62 15.84
N ALA A 46 17.65 -11.18 17.08
CA ALA A 46 18.18 -11.88 18.25
C ALA A 46 17.25 -12.99 18.74
N ASP A 47 15.94 -12.75 18.65
CA ASP A 47 14.89 -13.63 19.16
C ASP A 47 13.68 -13.64 18.21
N PRO A 48 13.67 -14.52 17.19
CA PRO A 48 12.53 -14.65 16.28
C PRO A 48 11.32 -15.35 16.92
N GLU A 49 11.48 -16.06 18.05
CA GLU A 49 10.39 -16.78 18.72
C GLU A 49 9.33 -15.82 19.30
N MET A 50 9.70 -14.57 19.57
CA MET A 50 8.76 -13.53 19.99
C MET A 50 7.59 -13.34 19.00
N LEU A 51 7.78 -13.71 17.72
CA LEU A 51 6.74 -13.65 16.69
C LEU A 51 5.56 -14.60 16.94
N GLU A 52 5.68 -15.56 17.86
CA GLU A 52 4.52 -16.35 18.33
C GLU A 52 3.53 -15.50 19.10
N SER A 53 4.04 -14.51 19.85
CA SER A 53 3.26 -13.62 20.71
C SER A 53 2.91 -12.31 20.02
N VAL A 54 3.84 -11.76 19.21
CA VAL A 54 3.70 -10.47 18.52
C VAL A 54 4.02 -10.59 17.01
N PRO A 55 3.23 -11.36 16.24
CA PRO A 55 3.45 -11.56 14.81
C PRO A 55 3.40 -10.27 13.97
N GLU A 56 2.75 -9.21 14.45
CA GLU A 56 2.63 -7.89 13.83
C GLU A 56 3.95 -7.10 13.84
N TYR A 57 4.92 -7.49 14.67
CA TYR A 57 6.23 -6.83 14.71
C TYR A 57 7.05 -7.06 13.44
N LEU A 58 6.85 -8.19 12.75
CA LEU A 58 7.53 -8.47 11.50
C LEU A 58 7.15 -7.51 10.36
N PRO A 59 5.85 -7.30 10.03
CA PRO A 59 5.47 -6.29 9.06
C PRO A 59 5.86 -4.87 9.50
N VAL A 60 5.82 -4.53 10.79
CA VAL A 60 6.34 -3.24 11.28
C VAL A 60 7.84 -3.08 11.00
N ALA A 61 8.66 -4.08 11.31
CA ALA A 61 10.11 -4.03 11.10
C ALA A 61 10.50 -3.89 9.62
N LEU A 62 9.69 -4.44 8.72
CA LEU A 62 9.89 -4.43 7.28
C LEU A 62 9.16 -3.28 6.56
N TYR A 63 8.38 -2.48 7.29
CA TYR A 63 7.61 -1.37 6.72
C TYR A 63 8.52 -0.34 6.04
N GLY A 64 8.18 0.07 4.81
CA GLY A 64 8.98 0.98 3.99
C GLY A 64 10.32 0.41 3.49
N ARG A 65 10.71 -0.81 3.89
CA ARG A 65 11.98 -1.48 3.53
C ARG A 65 11.81 -2.59 2.50
N VAL A 66 10.57 -2.82 2.08
CA VAL A 66 10.18 -3.81 1.08
C VAL A 66 9.53 -3.10 -0.11
N LYS A 67 9.88 -3.51 -1.33
CA LYS A 67 9.27 -3.01 -2.56
C LYS A 67 8.68 -4.16 -3.37
N PHE A 68 7.53 -3.90 -3.99
CA PHE A 68 6.86 -4.81 -4.91
C PHE A 68 6.87 -4.23 -6.32
N SER A 69 7.38 -4.98 -7.29
CA SER A 69 7.31 -4.61 -8.72
C SER A 69 5.86 -4.60 -9.23
N LYS A 70 5.61 -3.96 -10.38
CA LYS A 70 4.25 -3.93 -10.96
C LYS A 70 3.71 -5.35 -11.22
N GLU A 71 4.54 -6.24 -11.75
CA GLU A 71 4.20 -7.64 -11.99
C GLU A 71 3.97 -8.41 -10.68
N ALA A 72 4.79 -8.17 -9.66
CA ALA A 72 4.62 -8.78 -8.36
C ALA A 72 3.28 -8.39 -7.73
N LYS A 73 2.87 -7.12 -7.84
CA LYS A 73 1.58 -6.64 -7.31
C LYS A 73 0.39 -7.40 -7.92
N LEU A 74 0.43 -7.71 -9.22
CA LEU A 74 -0.62 -8.53 -9.85
C LEU A 74 -0.67 -9.95 -9.28
N LYS A 75 0.49 -10.56 -9.01
CA LYS A 75 0.57 -11.88 -8.36
C LYS A 75 0.05 -11.84 -6.93
N TRP A 76 0.46 -10.84 -6.14
CA TRP A 76 -0.02 -10.63 -4.77
C TRP A 76 -1.52 -10.38 -4.71
N ALA A 77 -2.09 -9.59 -5.63
CA ALA A 77 -3.54 -9.42 -5.76
C ALA A 77 -4.25 -10.77 -5.91
N LYS A 78 -3.78 -11.59 -6.85
CA LYS A 78 -4.34 -12.91 -7.11
C LYS A 78 -4.21 -13.84 -5.90
N TRP A 79 -3.05 -13.87 -5.25
CA TRP A 79 -2.81 -14.73 -4.08
C TRP A 79 -3.69 -14.35 -2.90
N VAL A 80 -3.82 -13.06 -2.60
CA VAL A 80 -4.71 -12.57 -1.54
C VAL A 80 -6.17 -12.87 -1.87
N GLN A 81 -6.61 -12.59 -3.10
CA GLN A 81 -8.01 -12.82 -3.51
C GLN A 81 -8.39 -14.31 -3.48
N THR A 82 -7.47 -15.20 -3.83
CA THR A 82 -7.71 -16.65 -3.87
C THR A 82 -7.31 -17.37 -2.59
N ALA A 83 -6.82 -16.64 -1.57
CA ALA A 83 -6.22 -17.20 -0.36
C ALA A 83 -5.13 -18.25 -0.64
N THR A 84 -4.37 -18.08 -1.72
CA THR A 84 -3.34 -19.03 -2.16
C THR A 84 -2.00 -18.66 -1.52
N MET A 85 -1.36 -19.59 -0.80
CA MET A 85 0.01 -19.37 -0.33
C MET A 85 0.99 -19.67 -1.48
N PRO A 86 1.82 -18.69 -1.90
CA PRO A 86 2.83 -18.93 -2.91
C PRO A 86 3.90 -19.90 -2.42
N ALA A 87 4.51 -20.63 -3.36
CA ALA A 87 5.72 -21.38 -3.05
C ALA A 87 6.91 -20.42 -2.84
N TRP A 88 7.92 -20.84 -2.08
CA TRP A 88 9.11 -20.02 -1.80
C TRP A 88 9.77 -19.44 -3.06
N ASP A 89 9.92 -20.24 -4.11
CA ASP A 89 10.57 -19.81 -5.36
C ASP A 89 9.75 -18.74 -6.11
N GLU A 90 8.42 -18.78 -5.99
CA GLU A 90 7.55 -17.75 -6.55
C GLU A 90 7.54 -16.51 -5.67
N PHE A 91 7.56 -16.69 -4.35
CA PHE A 91 7.59 -15.60 -3.38
C PHE A 91 8.87 -14.75 -3.50
N LYS A 92 10.04 -15.39 -3.49
CA LYS A 92 11.35 -14.70 -3.41
C LYS A 92 11.61 -13.75 -4.58
N VAL A 93 10.98 -13.98 -5.73
CA VAL A 93 11.11 -13.14 -6.93
C VAL A 93 10.09 -12.00 -6.98
N THR A 94 9.10 -12.00 -6.09
CA THR A 94 8.05 -10.95 -6.02
C THR A 94 8.32 -9.86 -5.00
N VAL A 95 9.28 -10.06 -4.11
CA VAL A 95 9.56 -9.16 -2.99
C VAL A 95 11.02 -8.71 -3.05
N ALA A 96 11.24 -7.40 -3.17
CA ALA A 96 12.56 -6.81 -3.11
C ALA A 96 12.83 -6.28 -1.70
N PHE A 97 13.66 -6.98 -0.95
CA PHE A 97 14.13 -6.56 0.37
C PHE A 97 15.34 -5.64 0.25
N ASN A 98 15.45 -4.67 1.14
CA ASN A 98 16.69 -3.90 1.29
C ASN A 98 17.83 -4.81 1.83
N ASN A 99 19.05 -4.58 1.34
CA ASN A 99 20.24 -5.37 1.67
C ASN A 99 20.51 -5.43 3.18
N ALA A 100 20.22 -4.33 3.90
CA ALA A 100 20.39 -4.26 5.34
C ALA A 100 19.42 -5.20 6.11
N ASP A 101 18.29 -5.57 5.50
CA ASP A 101 17.24 -6.38 6.12
C ASP A 101 17.34 -7.87 5.77
N LEU A 102 18.22 -8.24 4.83
CA LEU A 102 18.46 -9.64 4.46
C LEU A 102 18.81 -10.55 5.65
N PRO A 103 19.59 -10.12 6.68
CA PRO A 103 19.82 -10.96 7.85
C PRO A 103 18.54 -11.26 8.62
N LEU A 104 17.65 -10.27 8.79
CA LEU A 104 16.35 -10.48 9.44
C LEU A 104 15.49 -11.46 8.63
N VAL A 105 15.41 -11.25 7.32
CA VAL A 105 14.62 -12.10 6.42
C VAL A 105 15.10 -13.56 6.46
N LYS A 106 16.42 -13.79 6.54
CA LYS A 106 16.98 -15.14 6.69
C LYS A 106 16.61 -15.76 8.03
N THR A 107 16.84 -15.05 9.14
CA THR A 107 16.47 -15.52 10.49
C THR A 107 14.99 -15.90 10.58
N VAL A 108 14.11 -15.02 10.10
CA VAL A 108 12.66 -15.25 10.13
C VAL A 108 12.26 -16.37 9.19
N ARG A 109 12.89 -16.51 8.02
CA ARG A 109 12.62 -17.63 7.11
C ARG A 109 12.98 -18.97 7.74
N ASP A 110 14.15 -19.05 8.38
CA ASP A 110 14.62 -20.26 9.04
C ASP A 110 13.70 -20.66 10.20
N TYR A 111 13.09 -19.67 10.85
CA TYR A 111 12.07 -19.87 11.87
C TYR A 111 10.69 -20.26 11.28
N SER A 112 10.13 -19.43 10.40
CA SER A 112 8.82 -19.66 9.77
C SER A 112 8.69 -18.95 8.42
N GLU A 113 8.82 -19.73 7.34
CA GLU A 113 8.54 -19.27 5.97
C GLU A 113 7.10 -18.76 5.80
N SER A 114 6.13 -19.46 6.42
CA SER A 114 4.72 -19.11 6.31
C SER A 114 4.43 -17.74 6.92
N LEU A 115 5.04 -17.43 8.06
CA LEU A 115 4.89 -16.13 8.70
C LEU A 115 5.50 -15.01 7.85
N LEU A 116 6.69 -15.23 7.28
CA LEU A 116 7.32 -14.25 6.40
C LEU A 116 6.45 -13.90 5.18
N ILE A 117 5.84 -14.93 4.56
CA ILE A 117 4.91 -14.74 3.44
C ILE A 117 3.67 -13.96 3.88
N GLU A 118 3.06 -14.33 5.02
CA GLU A 118 1.91 -13.63 5.58
C GLU A 118 2.21 -12.15 5.88
N SER A 119 3.36 -11.86 6.49
CA SER A 119 3.78 -10.48 6.77
C SER A 119 4.05 -9.67 5.50
N CYS A 120 4.57 -10.30 4.44
CA CYS A 120 4.70 -9.62 3.15
C CYS A 120 3.33 -9.36 2.49
N ALA A 121 2.35 -10.25 2.69
CA ALA A 121 0.98 -10.01 2.27
C ALA A 121 0.39 -8.78 2.99
N VAL A 122 0.65 -8.66 4.30
CA VAL A 122 0.27 -7.49 5.09
C VAL A 122 0.91 -6.22 4.52
N LEU A 123 2.23 -6.22 4.29
CA LEU A 123 2.94 -5.07 3.72
C LEU A 123 2.39 -4.64 2.36
N TYR A 124 2.07 -5.62 1.50
CA TYR A 124 1.43 -5.35 0.22
C TYR A 124 0.07 -4.66 0.39
N LEU A 125 -0.77 -5.14 1.32
CA LEU A 125 -2.07 -4.53 1.61
C LEU A 125 -1.92 -3.12 2.20
N LEU A 126 -0.93 -2.88 3.06
CA LEU A 126 -0.63 -1.55 3.60
C LEU A 126 -0.16 -0.58 2.49
N GLU A 127 0.66 -1.04 1.54
CA GLU A 127 1.08 -0.22 0.39
C GLU A 127 -0.12 0.17 -0.51
N GLN A 128 -1.16 -0.67 -0.56
CA GLN A 128 -2.40 -0.36 -1.27
C GLN A 128 -3.30 0.58 -0.48
N GLN A 129 -3.36 0.44 0.83
CA GLN A 129 -4.14 1.31 1.71
C GLN A 129 -3.64 2.75 1.67
N GLY A 130 -2.32 2.97 1.62
CA GLY A 130 -1.72 4.30 1.44
C GLY A 130 -1.93 4.95 0.06
N LYS A 131 -2.48 4.19 -0.91
CA LYS A 131 -2.89 4.70 -2.23
C LYS A 131 -4.40 4.88 -2.35
N ALA A 132 -5.17 4.51 -1.32
CA ALA A 132 -6.56 4.93 -1.25
C ALA A 132 -6.56 6.47 -1.26
N PRO A 133 -7.44 7.11 -2.07
CA PRO A 133 -7.51 8.56 -2.12
C PRO A 133 -7.61 9.07 -0.69
N ALA A 134 -6.70 9.98 -0.32
CA ALA A 134 -6.66 10.57 1.01
C ALA A 134 -8.10 10.92 1.38
N ARG A 135 -8.59 10.34 2.49
CA ARG A 135 -9.83 10.83 3.09
C ARG A 135 -9.64 12.33 3.21
N SER A 136 -10.36 13.09 2.39
CA SER A 136 -10.50 14.51 2.60
C SER A 136 -10.87 14.65 4.05
N ARG A 137 -10.11 15.44 4.80
CA ARG A 137 -10.52 15.89 6.12
C ARG A 137 -11.77 16.74 5.90
N SER A 138 -12.92 16.10 5.67
CA SER A 138 -14.21 16.71 5.91
C SER A 138 -14.25 16.84 7.41
N ALA A 139 -14.04 18.07 7.85
CA ALA A 139 -14.18 18.49 9.22
C ALA A 139 -15.49 17.93 9.80
N SER A 140 -15.35 17.40 10.99
CA SER A 140 -16.34 17.25 12.05
C SER A 140 -17.72 17.89 11.80
N SER A 141 -18.76 17.07 11.85
CA SER A 141 -19.99 17.38 12.59
C SER A 141 -20.81 16.11 12.80
N GLU A 142 -20.85 15.70 14.07
CA GLU A 142 -22.03 15.20 14.79
C GLU A 142 -22.59 13.80 14.44
N ASP A 143 -22.14 12.85 15.25
CA ASP A 143 -22.96 11.98 16.10
C ASP A 143 -24.49 12.14 15.99
N HIS A 144 -25.16 11.10 15.48
CA HIS A 144 -26.42 10.62 16.05
C HIS A 144 -26.71 9.18 15.57
N ASP A 145 -26.65 8.24 16.52
CA ASP A 145 -27.36 6.95 16.48
C ASP A 145 -28.88 7.16 16.29
N ASP A 146 -29.52 6.39 15.41
CA ASP A 146 -30.64 5.48 15.74
C ASP A 146 -31.16 4.69 14.50
N GLU A 147 -31.85 3.59 14.81
CA GLU A 147 -32.23 2.40 14.03
C GLU A 147 -33.00 2.51 12.68
N PRO A 148 -33.11 1.41 11.90
CA PRO A 148 -33.76 1.36 10.59
C PRO A 148 -35.29 1.22 10.67
N SER A 149 -36.02 2.00 9.85
CA SER A 149 -37.47 1.82 9.65
C SER A 149 -37.79 1.74 8.15
N TYR A 150 -38.22 0.55 7.72
CA TYR A 150 -39.00 0.37 6.51
C TYR A 150 -40.45 0.73 6.83
N ASP A 151 -41.06 1.66 6.09
CA ASP A 151 -42.51 1.64 5.84
C ASP A 151 -42.83 2.37 4.53
N GLU A 152 -43.89 1.90 3.90
CA GLU A 152 -44.35 2.07 2.53
C GLU A 152 -45.31 3.28 2.40
N ASP A 153 -45.50 3.75 1.16
CA ASP A 153 -46.64 4.53 0.63
C ASP A 153 -47.04 5.86 1.30
N ASP A 154 -47.09 6.94 0.52
CA ASP A 154 -48.32 7.42 -0.15
C ASP A 154 -48.12 8.83 -0.74
N ASP A 155 -48.90 9.09 -1.78
CA ASP A 155 -48.96 10.26 -2.65
C ASP A 155 -49.20 11.61 -1.93
N GLU A 156 -48.77 12.73 -2.54
CA GLU A 156 -49.69 13.76 -3.09
C GLU A 156 -48.97 15.05 -3.56
N MET A 157 -49.40 15.49 -4.73
CA MET A 157 -48.99 16.65 -5.53
C MET A 157 -48.99 18.02 -4.80
N ARG A 158 -48.04 18.91 -5.19
CA ARG A 158 -48.37 20.33 -5.44
C ARG A 158 -47.33 21.14 -6.24
N ASP A 159 -47.79 21.59 -7.41
CA ASP A 159 -47.59 22.84 -8.16
C ASP A 159 -46.20 23.50 -8.35
N GLU A 160 -45.78 23.48 -9.63
CA GLU A 160 -45.51 24.64 -10.52
C GLU A 160 -44.79 25.90 -9.97
N ALA A 161 -43.57 26.14 -10.48
CA ALA A 161 -43.07 27.47 -10.87
C ALA A 161 -41.89 27.37 -11.87
N ASP A 162 -42.21 27.68 -13.12
CA ASP A 162 -41.46 28.41 -14.17
C ASP A 162 -40.09 29.01 -13.78
N ASP A 163 -39.04 28.77 -14.59
CA ASP A 163 -38.36 29.85 -15.33
C ASP A 163 -37.26 29.32 -16.28
N ASP A 164 -37.40 29.75 -17.53
CA ASP A 164 -36.55 29.52 -18.70
C ASP A 164 -35.41 30.56 -18.72
N TYR A 165 -34.15 30.12 -18.79
CA TYR A 165 -33.03 31.01 -19.16
C TYR A 165 -32.30 30.47 -20.38
N SER A 166 -32.73 30.98 -21.52
CA SER A 166 -32.04 30.94 -22.80
C SER A 166 -30.75 31.78 -22.81
N ASP A 167 -29.91 31.46 -23.79
CA ASP A 167 -28.90 32.31 -24.43
C ASP A 167 -27.59 32.61 -23.67
N ARG A 168 -26.46 32.16 -24.22
CA ARG A 168 -25.75 32.96 -25.26
C ARG A 168 -24.43 32.31 -25.68
N TYR A 169 -24.38 31.82 -26.92
CA TYR A 169 -23.17 31.54 -27.67
C TYR A 169 -22.39 32.84 -27.99
N GLY A 170 -21.06 32.79 -27.92
CA GLY A 170 -20.15 33.81 -28.47
C GLY A 170 -18.72 33.58 -27.96
N SER A 171 -17.88 32.84 -28.69
CA SER A 171 -16.96 33.34 -29.75
C SER A 171 -15.60 33.78 -29.20
N GLY A 172 -14.52 33.12 -29.64
CA GLY A 172 -13.15 33.52 -29.37
C GLY A 172 -12.13 32.46 -29.77
N ARG A 173 -11.96 32.23 -31.08
CA ARG A 173 -10.72 31.72 -31.65
C ARG A 173 -9.72 32.87 -31.62
N ASP A 174 -8.53 32.62 -31.08
CA ASP A 174 -7.30 33.25 -31.55
C ASP A 174 -6.17 32.23 -31.32
N ASP A 175 -5.64 31.76 -32.44
CA ASP A 175 -4.33 31.16 -32.60
C ASP A 175 -3.25 32.15 -32.11
N ASP A 176 -2.27 31.67 -31.35
CA ASP A 176 -0.91 32.18 -31.52
C ASP A 176 0.10 31.14 -31.03
N ASP A 177 1.12 30.99 -31.87
CA ASP A 177 2.22 30.05 -31.85
C ASP A 177 3.18 30.32 -30.68
N GLU A 178 3.75 29.26 -30.10
CA GLU A 178 5.11 29.33 -29.55
C GLU A 178 5.75 27.93 -29.56
N ASP A 179 6.65 27.77 -30.53
CA ASP A 179 7.63 26.70 -30.67
C ASP A 179 8.49 26.58 -29.40
N GLU A 180 8.66 25.37 -28.85
CA GLU A 180 9.92 25.06 -28.18
C GLU A 180 10.35 23.61 -28.39
N GLU A 181 11.57 23.52 -28.90
CA GLU A 181 12.19 22.41 -29.62
C GLU A 181 12.66 21.28 -28.69
N GLY A 182 12.85 20.12 -29.32
CA GLY A 182 13.22 18.88 -28.67
C GLY A 182 14.58 18.92 -27.97
N TYR A 183 14.71 18.07 -26.96
CA TYR A 183 15.99 17.53 -26.57
C TYR A 183 15.96 16.01 -26.71
N ASP A 184 16.55 15.61 -27.83
CA ASP A 184 16.93 14.27 -28.21
C ASP A 184 17.95 13.65 -27.23
N ASP A 185 17.81 12.33 -27.06
CA ASP A 185 18.90 11.36 -27.09
C ASP A 185 20.16 11.60 -26.23
N ALA A 186 20.03 11.34 -24.93
CA ALA A 186 21.18 11.03 -24.07
C ALA A 186 21.58 9.54 -24.06
N PHE A 187 21.12 8.75 -25.05
CA PHE A 187 21.55 7.36 -25.27
C PHE A 187 22.48 7.27 -26.48
N ASP A 188 23.68 7.83 -26.40
CA ASP A 188 24.79 7.44 -27.28
C ASP A 188 26.14 8.03 -26.82
N ASP A 189 26.77 7.45 -25.79
CA ASP A 189 28.26 7.34 -25.77
C ASP A 189 28.82 6.38 -24.69
N ILE A 190 28.28 5.16 -24.56
CA ILE A 190 29.05 4.10 -23.87
C ILE A 190 29.93 3.39 -24.90
N ARG A 191 31.04 4.04 -25.28
CA ARG A 191 32.13 3.35 -25.99
C ARG A 191 32.88 2.45 -25.01
N PHE A 192 32.69 1.15 -25.14
CA PHE A 192 33.57 0.15 -24.55
C PHE A 192 34.96 0.26 -25.20
N ARG A 193 35.94 0.83 -24.48
CA ARG A 193 37.36 0.65 -24.83
C ARG A 193 37.78 -0.77 -24.46
N GLY A 194 37.67 -1.65 -25.43
CA GLY A 194 38.12 -3.04 -25.33
C GLY A 194 38.52 -3.57 -26.69
N GLU A 195 39.62 -3.06 -27.25
CA GLU A 195 40.32 -3.73 -28.35
C GLU A 195 41.74 -4.07 -27.91
N GLY A 196 41.98 -5.37 -27.76
CA GLY A 196 43.31 -5.93 -27.79
C GLY A 196 43.67 -6.31 -29.22
N ARG A 197 44.78 -5.79 -29.71
CA ARG A 197 45.86 -6.54 -30.39
C ARG A 197 47.05 -5.64 -30.65
#